data_AF-K3X5G4-F1
#
_entry.id   AF-K3X5G4-F1
#
_cell.length_a   1.000
_cell.length_b   1.000
_cell.length_c   1.000
_cell.angle_alpha   90.00
_cell.angle_beta   90.00
_cell.angle_gamma   90.00
#
_symmetry.space_group_name_H-M   'P 1'
#
loop_
_entity.id
_entity.type
_entity.pdbx_description
1 polymer ?
#
loop_
_entity_poly.entity_id
_entity_poly.type
_entity_poly.pdbx_seq_one_letter_code
_entity_poly.pdbx_strand_id
1 'polypeptide(L)'
;MPKMVKQTTATRSLDNFLVPGMLDSTISDALKVMGKLCESMKESRVLCLRVYGRFLFLRAEVENKPIGTRVQSDLILKYGGCAGDFVRFLQKHVQRNILSRIAANRRILETIEETHRQLDYFFVK
;
A
#
# COMPACT_ATOMS: atom_id res chain seq x y z
N MET A 1 22.11 -36.88 -13.71
CA MET A 1 21.62 -35.49 -13.74
C MET A 1 20.96 -35.18 -12.42
N PRO A 2 21.45 -34.23 -11.60
CA PRO A 2 20.75 -33.86 -10.38
C PRO A 2 19.56 -32.94 -10.73
N LYS A 3 18.37 -33.30 -10.24
CA LYS A 3 17.18 -32.45 -10.33
C LYS A 3 17.39 -31.22 -9.44
N MET A 4 17.37 -30.02 -10.02
CA MET A 4 17.27 -28.78 -9.27
C MET A 4 15.93 -28.77 -8.53
N VAL A 5 15.96 -29.08 -7.23
CA VAL A 5 14.83 -28.82 -6.33
C VAL A 5 14.72 -27.31 -6.24
N LYS A 6 13.72 -26.72 -6.89
CA LYS A 6 13.29 -25.35 -6.54
C LYS A 6 12.84 -25.43 -5.09
N GLN A 7 13.63 -24.88 -4.16
CA GLN A 7 13.18 -24.67 -2.79
C GLN A 7 11.96 -23.75 -2.86
N THR A 8 10.77 -24.33 -2.77
CA THR A 8 9.53 -23.58 -2.57
C THR A 8 9.60 -23.02 -1.15
N THR A 9 10.23 -21.85 -1.02
CA THR A 9 10.28 -21.12 0.24
C THR A 9 8.84 -20.75 0.55
N ALA A 10 8.27 -21.28 1.62
CA ALA A 10 6.92 -20.92 2.03
C ALA A 10 6.86 -19.40 2.21
N THR A 11 5.90 -18.76 1.55
CA THR A 11 5.63 -17.32 1.62
C THR A 11 4.38 -17.10 2.48
N ARG A 12 4.34 -15.98 3.22
CA ARG A 12 3.17 -15.67 4.06
C ARG A 12 2.25 -14.74 3.29
N SER A 13 1.01 -15.15 3.04
CA SER A 13 0.01 -14.25 2.48
C SER A 13 -0.22 -13.07 3.43
N LEU A 14 -0.37 -11.86 2.86
CA LEU A 14 -0.75 -10.67 3.62
C LEU A 14 -2.22 -10.67 4.05
N ASP A 15 -3.01 -11.66 3.62
CA ASP A 15 -4.45 -11.74 3.92
C ASP A 15 -4.76 -11.93 5.42
N ASN A 16 -3.78 -12.35 6.23
CA ASN A 16 -3.98 -12.57 7.67
C ASN A 16 -3.43 -11.43 8.54
N PHE A 17 -2.88 -10.37 7.93
CA PHE A 17 -2.23 -9.29 8.67
C PHE A 17 -3.14 -8.08 8.74
N LEU A 18 -3.36 -7.59 9.95
CA LEU A 18 -4.17 -6.40 10.19
C LEU A 18 -3.42 -5.13 9.84
N VAL A 19 -4.16 -4.14 9.36
CA VAL A 19 -3.63 -2.81 9.08
C VAL A 19 -3.75 -1.93 10.32
N PRO A 20 -2.63 -1.34 10.81
CA PRO A 20 -2.69 -0.37 11.89
C PRO A 20 -3.65 0.78 11.57
N GLY A 21 -4.54 1.09 12.51
CA GLY A 21 -5.49 2.20 12.36
C GLY A 21 -6.73 1.90 11.50
N MET A 22 -6.93 0.65 11.05
CA MET A 22 -8.16 0.19 10.42
C MET A 22 -8.79 -0.93 11.28
N LEU A 23 -10.08 -0.80 11.62
CA LEU A 23 -10.79 -1.76 12.47
C LEU A 23 -10.94 -3.11 11.74
N ASP A 24 -10.39 -4.18 12.32
CA ASP A 24 -10.47 -5.58 11.86
C ASP A 24 -10.23 -5.79 10.35
N SER A 25 -9.48 -4.89 9.73
CA SER A 25 -9.23 -4.89 8.29
C SER A 25 -7.86 -5.45 8.01
N THR A 26 -7.82 -6.44 7.11
CA THR A 26 -6.56 -7.02 6.66
C THR A 26 -5.86 -6.09 5.67
N ILE A 27 -4.58 -6.32 5.40
CA ILE A 27 -3.83 -5.64 4.33
C ILE A 27 -4.55 -5.84 2.99
N SER A 28 -5.08 -7.04 2.74
CA SER A 28 -5.85 -7.34 1.52
C SER A 28 -7.10 -6.47 1.41
N ASP A 29 -7.82 -6.30 2.51
CA ASP A 29 -9.03 -5.46 2.55
C ASP A 29 -8.70 -3.98 2.37
N ALA A 30 -7.62 -3.51 3.00
CA ALA A 30 -7.14 -2.15 2.82
C ALA A 30 -6.78 -1.87 1.35
N LEU A 31 -6.13 -2.79 0.64
CA LEU A 31 -5.84 -2.64 -0.79
C LEU A 31 -7.10 -2.60 -1.66
N LYS A 32 -8.13 -3.41 -1.35
CA LYS A 32 -9.42 -3.34 -2.04
C LYS A 32 -10.11 -1.99 -1.82
N VAL A 33 -10.12 -1.50 -0.58
CA VAL A 33 -10.68 -0.19 -0.22
C VAL A 33 -9.89 0.93 -0.91
N MET A 34 -8.56 0.86 -0.89
CA MET A 34 -7.67 1.82 -1.55
C MET A 34 -8.00 1.95 -3.04
N GLY A 35 -8.13 0.85 -3.76
CA GLY A 35 -8.50 0.87 -5.19
C GLY A 35 -9.81 1.59 -5.44
N LYS A 36 -10.86 1.27 -4.68
CA LYS A 36 -12.18 1.94 -4.79
C LYS A 36 -12.10 3.44 -4.51
N LEU A 37 -11.33 3.84 -3.51
CA LEU A 37 -11.16 5.24 -3.16
C LEU A 37 -10.34 6.00 -4.20
N CYS A 38 -9.26 5.40 -4.73
CA CYS A 38 -8.47 5.97 -5.82
C CYS A 38 -9.35 6.25 -7.05
N GLU A 39 -10.22 5.32 -7.41
CA GLU A 39 -11.19 5.47 -8.50
C GLU A 39 -12.19 6.61 -8.26
N SER A 40 -12.53 6.86 -6.99
CA SER A 40 -13.49 7.89 -6.59
C SER A 40 -12.88 9.30 -6.50
N MET A 41 -11.55 9.40 -6.54
CA MET A 41 -10.85 10.69 -6.57
C MET A 41 -11.21 11.47 -7.84
N LYS A 42 -11.19 12.80 -7.74
CA LYS A 42 -11.55 13.68 -8.85
C LYS A 42 -10.32 14.16 -9.62
N GLU A 43 -9.62 15.18 -9.12
CA GLU A 43 -8.46 15.75 -9.81
C GLU A 43 -7.24 14.82 -9.80
N SER A 44 -7.05 14.07 -8.72
CA SER A 44 -5.81 13.31 -8.49
C SER A 44 -5.96 11.81 -8.81
N ARG A 45 -7.06 11.38 -9.45
CA ARG A 45 -7.36 9.95 -9.71
C ARG A 45 -6.19 9.20 -10.32
N VAL A 46 -5.63 9.71 -11.42
CA VAL A 46 -4.53 9.05 -12.14
C VAL A 46 -3.30 8.89 -11.26
N LEU A 47 -2.97 9.91 -10.46
CA LEU A 47 -1.82 9.87 -9.56
C LEU A 47 -2.04 8.88 -8.41
N CYS A 48 -3.23 8.88 -7.80
CA CYS A 48 -3.58 7.90 -6.76
C CYS A 48 -3.59 6.47 -7.29
N LEU A 49 -4.05 6.24 -8.52
CA LEU A 49 -4.00 4.93 -9.17
C LEU A 49 -2.55 4.47 -9.44
N ARG A 50 -1.62 5.38 -9.74
CA ARG A 50 -0.20 5.03 -9.84
C ARG A 50 0.39 4.59 -8.51
N VAL A 51 0.06 5.27 -7.41
CA VAL A 51 0.44 4.82 -6.06
C VAL A 51 -0.15 3.44 -5.77
N TYR A 52 -1.43 3.23 -6.06
CA TYR A 52 -2.09 1.94 -5.87
C TYR A 52 -1.42 0.81 -6.67
N GLY A 53 -1.07 1.06 -7.93
CA GLY A 53 -0.32 0.09 -8.74
C GLY A 53 1.03 -0.29 -8.13
N ARG A 54 1.72 0.66 -7.49
CA ARG A 54 2.97 0.38 -6.76
C ARG A 54 2.74 -0.47 -5.51
N PHE A 55 1.66 -0.24 -4.76
CA PHE A 55 1.29 -1.13 -3.66
C PHE A 55 1.06 -2.56 -4.17
N LEU A 56 0.26 -2.74 -5.22
CA LEU A 56 0.00 -4.06 -5.79
C LEU A 56 1.27 -4.77 -6.26
N PHE A 57 2.18 -4.04 -6.90
CA PHE A 57 3.49 -4.58 -7.28
C PHE A 57 4.31 -5.00 -6.06
N LEU A 58 4.42 -4.13 -5.06
CA LEU A 58 5.22 -4.37 -3.85
C LEU A 58 4.64 -5.45 -2.93
N ARG A 59 3.33 -5.72 -3.01
CA ARG A 59 2.72 -6.84 -2.28
C ARG A 59 3.48 -8.13 -2.53
N ALA A 60 3.78 -8.45 -3.80
CA ALA A 60 4.52 -9.65 -4.15
C ALA A 60 5.94 -9.65 -3.54
N GLU A 61 6.62 -8.50 -3.55
CA GLU A 61 7.96 -8.37 -2.96
C GLU A 61 7.98 -8.60 -1.44
N VAL A 62 6.91 -8.19 -0.75
CA VAL A 62 6.75 -8.41 0.70
C VAL A 62 6.38 -9.88 0.98
N GLU A 63 5.45 -10.46 0.22
CA GLU A 63 5.01 -11.85 0.38
C GLU A 63 6.15 -12.84 0.09
N ASN A 64 7.02 -12.55 -0.89
CA ASN A 64 8.13 -13.40 -1.30
C ASN A 64 9.30 -13.47 -0.29
N LYS A 65 9.22 -12.78 0.85
CA LYS A 65 10.27 -12.86 1.88
C LYS A 65 10.17 -14.16 2.69
N PRO A 66 11.30 -14.79 3.07
CA PRO A 66 11.29 -16.01 3.86
C PRO A 66 10.54 -15.86 5.18
N ILE A 67 9.68 -16.85 5.47
CA ILE A 67 8.86 -16.88 6.69
C ILE A 67 9.70 -16.89 7.95
N GLY A 68 9.22 -16.18 8.98
CA GLY A 68 9.79 -16.23 10.34
C GLY A 68 11.05 -15.40 10.51
N THR A 69 11.43 -14.63 9.49
CA THR A 69 12.55 -13.69 9.57
C THR A 69 12.08 -12.36 10.15
N ARG A 70 12.95 -11.71 10.94
CA ARG A 70 12.72 -10.34 11.41
C ARG A 70 12.48 -9.37 10.23
N VAL A 71 13.21 -9.57 9.14
CA VAL A 71 13.06 -8.81 7.89
C VAL A 71 11.63 -8.92 7.33
N GLN A 72 11.04 -10.12 7.32
CA GLN A 72 9.65 -10.30 6.88
C GLN A 72 8.68 -9.53 7.79
N SER A 73 8.79 -9.69 9.11
CA SER A 73 7.91 -8.99 10.06
C SER A 73 7.99 -7.47 9.92
N ASP A 74 9.20 -6.92 9.83
CA ASP A 74 9.42 -5.47 9.71
C ASP A 74 8.84 -4.93 8.38
N LEU A 75 9.01 -5.68 7.28
CA LEU A 75 8.46 -5.30 5.98
C LEU A 75 6.92 -5.36 5.95
N ILE A 76 6.32 -6.39 6.56
CA ILE A 76 4.86 -6.51 6.65
C ILE A 76 4.28 -5.35 7.46
N LEU A 77 4.87 -5.03 8.62
CA LEU A 77 4.42 -3.92 9.46
C LEU A 77 4.51 -2.59 8.73
N LYS A 78 5.64 -2.33 8.06
CA LYS A 78 5.83 -1.09 7.30
C LYS A 78 4.88 -0.99 6.11
N TYR A 79 4.70 -2.09 5.37
CA TYR A 79 3.79 -2.14 4.23
C TYR A 79 2.34 -1.90 4.67
N GLY A 80 1.91 -2.58 5.73
CA GLY A 80 0.59 -2.38 6.34
C GLY A 80 0.37 -0.95 6.83
N GLY A 81 1.37 -0.36 7.50
CA GLY A 81 1.33 1.04 7.94
C GLY A 81 1.14 2.02 6.78
N CYS A 82 1.99 1.93 5.75
CA CYS A 82 1.87 2.77 4.56
C CYS A 82 0.51 2.61 3.87
N ALA A 83 -0.01 1.38 3.78
CA ALA A 83 -1.32 1.13 3.18
C ALA A 83 -2.46 1.78 3.99
N GLY A 84 -2.42 1.65 5.33
CA GLY A 84 -3.39 2.27 6.22
C GLY A 84 -3.39 3.79 6.15
N ASP A 85 -2.20 4.40 6.18
CA ASP A 85 -2.04 5.86 6.09
C ASP A 85 -2.60 6.40 4.76
N PHE A 86 -2.31 5.72 3.66
CA PHE A 86 -2.79 6.15 2.35
C PHE A 86 -4.31 5.95 2.19
N VAL A 87 -4.88 4.85 2.71
CA VAL A 87 -6.35 4.67 2.76
C VAL A 87 -7.01 5.81 3.54
N ARG A 88 -6.47 6.16 4.71
CA ARG A 88 -7.00 7.24 5.56
C ARG A 88 -6.93 8.59 4.87
N PHE A 89 -5.83 8.85 4.17
CA PHE A 89 -5.67 10.03 3.32
C PHE A 89 -6.77 10.05 2.24
N LEU A 90 -6.95 8.97 1.49
CA LEU A 90 -7.96 8.93 0.43
C LEU A 90 -9.38 9.15 0.98
N GLN A 91 -9.75 8.49 2.09
CA GLN A 91 -11.06 8.67 2.74
C GLN A 91 -11.33 10.15 3.08
N LYS A 92 -10.33 10.84 3.61
CA LYS A 92 -10.41 12.27 3.98
C LYS A 92 -10.60 13.20 2.78
N HIS A 93 -10.17 12.78 1.59
CA HIS A 93 -10.13 13.65 0.41
C HIS A 93 -11.18 13.32 -0.66
N VAL A 94 -11.68 12.08 -0.73
CA VAL A 94 -12.76 11.69 -1.65
C VAL A 94 -14.07 12.45 -1.36
N GLN A 95 -14.38 12.72 -0.09
CA GLN A 95 -15.64 13.36 0.33
C GLN A 95 -15.61 14.90 0.27
N ARG A 96 -14.50 15.53 -0.13
CA ARG A 96 -14.38 16.99 -0.09
C ARG A 96 -15.19 17.67 -1.20
N ASN A 97 -15.84 18.77 -0.85
CA ASN A 97 -16.45 19.67 -1.81
C ASN A 97 -15.39 20.40 -2.67
N ILE A 98 -15.83 20.98 -3.79
CA ILE A 98 -14.92 21.52 -4.83
C ILE A 98 -14.01 22.63 -4.31
N LEU A 99 -14.51 23.56 -3.49
CA LEU A 99 -13.70 24.65 -2.92
C LEU A 99 -12.62 24.13 -1.97
N SER A 100 -12.96 23.14 -1.13
CA SER A 100 -12.00 22.50 -0.22
C SER A 100 -10.98 21.63 -0.96
N ARG A 101 -11.28 21.16 -2.17
CA ARG A 101 -10.36 20.41 -3.03
C ARG A 101 -9.34 21.33 -3.67
N ILE A 102 -9.78 22.45 -4.24
CA ILE A 102 -8.87 23.42 -4.89
C ILE A 102 -7.86 23.96 -3.88
N ALA A 103 -8.33 24.40 -2.70
CA ALA A 103 -7.45 24.91 -1.65
C ALA A 103 -6.45 23.87 -1.11
N ALA A 104 -6.81 22.58 -1.16
CA ALA A 104 -5.98 21.50 -0.66
C ALA A 104 -5.15 20.79 -1.73
N ASN A 105 -5.30 21.16 -3.01
CA ASN A 105 -4.74 20.39 -4.12
C ASN A 105 -3.22 20.23 -4.01
N ARG A 106 -2.52 21.32 -3.67
CA ARG A 106 -1.06 21.27 -3.44
C ARG A 106 -0.69 20.25 -2.36
N ARG A 107 -1.40 20.26 -1.22
CA ARG A 107 -1.15 19.33 -0.11
C ARG A 107 -1.49 17.88 -0.48
N ILE A 108 -2.52 17.66 -1.30
CA ILE A 108 -2.87 16.34 -1.84
C ILE A 108 -1.71 15.81 -2.69
N LEU A 109 -1.17 16.63 -3.58
CA LEU A 109 -0.03 16.26 -4.43
C LEU A 109 1.22 15.96 -3.60
N GLU A 110 1.55 16.81 -2.62
CA GLU A 110 2.68 16.60 -1.70
C GLU A 110 2.54 15.28 -0.92
N THR A 111 1.31 14.92 -0.52
CA THR A 111 1.06 13.66 0.20
C THR A 111 1.20 12.43 -0.71
N ILE A 112 0.77 12.55 -1.97
CA ILE A 112 0.95 11.49 -2.98
C ILE A 112 2.43 11.26 -3.26
N GLU A 113 3.20 12.34 -3.44
CA GLU A 113 4.65 12.29 -3.62
C GLU A 113 5.34 11.67 -2.40
N GLU A 114 4.94 12.07 -1.19
CA GLU A 114 5.45 11.46 0.04
C GLU A 114 5.14 9.98 0.12
N THR A 115 3.94 9.56 -0.27
CA THR A 115 3.59 8.13 -0.31
C THR A 115 4.48 7.39 -1.30
N HIS A 116 4.79 7.97 -2.46
CA HIS A 116 5.76 7.40 -3.38
C HIS A 116 7.14 7.22 -2.74
N ARG A 117 7.64 8.22 -1.99
CA ARG A 117 8.93 8.13 -1.27
C ARG A 117 8.92 7.05 -0.19
N GLN A 118 7.82 6.91 0.55
CA GLN A 118 7.67 5.84 1.53
C GLN A 118 7.73 4.45 0.88
N LEU A 119 7.13 4.32 -0.30
CA LEU A 119 7.19 3.09 -1.09
C LEU A 119 8.57 2.82 -1.71
N ASP A 120 9.39 3.86 -1.93
CA ASP A 120 10.77 3.69 -2.44
C ASP A 120 11.65 2.88 -1.47
N TYR A 121 11.33 2.89 -0.17
CA TYR A 121 12.00 2.04 0.83
C TYR A 121 12.05 0.55 0.44
N PHE A 122 11.02 0.05 -0.24
CA PHE A 122 10.94 -1.36 -0.62
C PHE A 122 11.79 -1.72 -1.86
N PHE A 123 12.31 -0.72 -2.57
CA PHE A 123 13.16 -0.90 -3.75
C PHE A 123 14.66 -0.84 -3.43
N VAL A 124 15.04 -0.22 -2.31
CA VAL A 124 16.43 -0.15 -1.87
C VAL A 124 16.80 -1.50 -1.25
N LYS A 125 17.52 -2.31 -2.03
CA LYS A 125 18.11 -3.59 -1.60
C LYS A 125 19.31 -3.37 -0.69
#